data_AF-A0A380GQ28-F1
#
_entry.id   AF-A0A380GQ28-F1
#
_cell.length_a   1.000
_cell.length_b   1.000
_cell.length_c   1.000
_cell.angle_alpha   90.00
_cell.angle_beta   90.00
_cell.angle_gamma   90.00
#
_symmetry.space_group_name_H-M   'P 1'
#
loop_
_entity.id
_entity.type
_entity.pdbx_description
1 polymer ?
#
loop_
_entity_poly.entity_id
_entity_poly.type
_entity_poly.pdbx_seq_one_letter_code
_entity_poly.pdbx_strand_id
1 'polypeptide(L)'
;MTKTVQDNTINIFDNQIYDKGVRSKKLKQEYNQLTERIKDISHKIEYYRKNDDYAEATKLKRQQSDLENELVELDDKLNEEDFKVTAEEFEEFYKAYNGEMSEFKAEHQKLSEEMNNKLKEVMKVYRKMVENKNEAGRRVSREQYVKHEKLAPNATYNHYKGQIFDHEVNLDKDKHDTTPRGYAWKLEKALDAVSRDEFQKYHYGHKQW
;
A
#
# COMPACT_ATOMS: atom_id res chain seq x y z
N MET A 1 8.17 -6.98 22.60
CA MET A 1 6.80 -6.95 23.14
C MET A 1 5.96 -6.11 22.20
N THR A 2 5.29 -6.76 21.26
CA THR A 2 4.24 -6.14 20.44
C THR A 2 3.15 -5.70 21.40
N LYS A 3 2.93 -4.40 21.55
CA LYS A 3 1.69 -3.92 22.14
C LYS A 3 0.58 -4.51 21.28
N THR A 4 -0.20 -5.42 21.84
CA THR A 4 -1.52 -5.77 21.34
C THR A 4 -2.32 -4.48 21.38
N VAL A 5 -2.22 -3.69 20.31
CA VAL A 5 -3.33 -2.83 19.92
C VAL A 5 -4.52 -3.78 19.93
N GLN A 6 -5.52 -3.47 20.75
CA GLN A 6 -6.70 -4.32 20.85
C GLN A 6 -7.18 -4.54 19.43
N ASP A 7 -7.29 -5.78 18.97
CA ASP A 7 -7.78 -6.09 17.62
C ASP A 7 -9.32 -5.85 17.57
N ASN A 8 -9.83 -4.80 18.23
CA ASN A 8 -11.27 -4.56 18.37
C ASN A 8 -11.86 -4.17 17.02
N THR A 9 -11.17 -3.31 16.26
CA THR A 9 -11.58 -2.99 14.88
C THR A 9 -11.71 -4.25 14.02
N ILE A 10 -10.74 -5.15 14.12
CA ILE A 10 -10.73 -6.40 13.34
C ILE A 10 -11.83 -7.34 13.84
N ASN A 11 -11.98 -7.51 15.15
CA ASN A 11 -13.02 -8.35 15.74
C ASN A 11 -14.44 -7.87 15.41
N ILE A 12 -14.69 -6.55 15.42
CA ILE A 12 -15.96 -5.96 15.00
C ILE A 12 -16.19 -6.23 13.51
N PHE A 13 -15.16 -6.03 12.69
CA PHE A 13 -15.27 -6.31 11.26
C PHE A 13 -15.60 -7.79 10.98
N ASP A 14 -14.79 -8.72 11.48
CA ASP A 14 -14.93 -10.14 11.20
C ASP A 14 -16.25 -10.71 11.74
N ASN A 15 -16.58 -10.41 13.00
CA ASN A 15 -17.70 -11.07 13.69
C ASN A 15 -19.04 -10.35 13.59
N GLN A 16 -19.05 -9.04 13.30
CA GLN A 16 -20.30 -8.25 13.29
C GLN A 16 -20.65 -7.70 11.91
N ILE A 17 -19.66 -7.33 11.09
CA ILE A 17 -19.91 -6.65 9.81
C ILE A 17 -19.80 -7.60 8.61
N TYR A 18 -18.71 -8.34 8.53
CA TYR A 18 -18.35 -9.11 7.34
C TYR A 18 -19.37 -10.22 7.04
N ASP A 19 -19.68 -11.04 8.05
CA ASP A 19 -20.62 -12.15 7.90
C ASP A 19 -22.03 -11.69 7.54
N LYS A 20 -22.50 -10.56 8.09
CA LYS A 20 -23.78 -9.95 7.70
C LYS A 20 -23.75 -9.51 6.24
N GLY A 21 -22.66 -8.90 5.81
CA GLY A 21 -22.46 -8.50 4.41
C GLY A 21 -22.45 -9.67 3.43
N VAL A 22 -21.81 -10.79 3.79
CA VAL A 22 -21.81 -12.03 2.98
C VAL A 22 -23.21 -12.63 2.90
N ARG A 23 -23.90 -12.77 4.03
CA ARG A 23 -25.28 -13.27 4.10
C ARG A 23 -26.25 -12.41 3.27
N SER A 24 -26.18 -11.09 3.41
CA SER A 24 -26.99 -10.13 2.65
C SER A 24 -26.76 -10.23 1.13
N LYS A 25 -25.49 -10.39 0.70
CA LYS A 25 -25.16 -10.59 -0.73
C LYS A 25 -25.79 -11.86 -1.28
N LYS A 26 -25.75 -12.97 -0.54
CA LYS A 26 -26.37 -14.22 -0.95
C LYS A 26 -27.89 -14.07 -1.08
N LEU A 27 -28.54 -13.44 -0.09
CA LEU A 27 -29.98 -13.22 -0.13
C LEU A 27 -30.40 -12.31 -1.30
N LYS A 28 -29.61 -11.27 -1.59
CA LYS A 28 -29.83 -10.41 -2.78
C LYS A 28 -29.68 -11.16 -4.10
N GLN A 29 -28.78 -12.14 -4.17
CA GLN A 29 -28.68 -12.98 -5.37
C GLN A 29 -29.95 -13.83 -5.56
N GLU A 30 -30.47 -14.43 -4.49
CA GLU A 30 -31.73 -15.19 -4.51
C GLU A 30 -32.91 -14.29 -4.90
N TYR A 31 -33.00 -13.09 -4.31
CA TYR A 31 -33.99 -12.07 -4.67
C TYR A 31 -33.98 -11.71 -6.17
N ASN A 32 -32.78 -11.47 -6.72
CA ASN A 32 -32.63 -11.15 -8.14
C ASN A 32 -33.04 -12.33 -9.04
N GLN A 33 -32.73 -13.57 -8.65
CA GLN A 33 -33.15 -14.77 -9.39
C GLN A 33 -34.68 -14.93 -9.38
N LEU A 34 -35.34 -14.69 -8.26
CA LEU A 34 -36.82 -14.72 -8.17
C LEU A 34 -37.44 -13.62 -9.03
N THR A 35 -36.86 -12.42 -9.04
CA THR A 35 -37.33 -11.29 -9.84
C THR A 35 -37.31 -11.63 -11.34
N GLU A 36 -36.23 -12.22 -11.85
CA GLU A 36 -36.15 -12.65 -13.24
C GLU A 36 -37.13 -13.79 -13.56
N ARG A 37 -37.36 -14.74 -12.63
CA ARG A 37 -38.38 -15.79 -12.79
C ARG A 37 -39.80 -15.24 -12.87
N ILE A 38 -40.14 -14.27 -12.03
CA ILE A 38 -41.45 -13.57 -12.06
C ILE A 38 -41.66 -12.86 -13.40
N LYS A 39 -40.61 -12.19 -13.90
CA LYS A 39 -40.63 -11.52 -15.21
C LYS A 39 -40.86 -12.51 -16.35
N ASP A 40 -40.19 -13.66 -16.34
CA ASP A 40 -40.38 -14.71 -17.33
C ASP A 40 -41.81 -15.30 -17.29
N ILE A 41 -42.37 -15.51 -16.10
CA ILE A 41 -43.76 -15.97 -15.94
C ILE A 41 -44.73 -14.90 -16.46
N SER A 42 -44.47 -13.62 -16.18
CA SER A 42 -45.28 -12.51 -16.67
C SER A 42 -45.35 -12.48 -18.21
N HIS A 43 -44.21 -12.67 -18.88
CA HIS A 43 -44.17 -12.79 -20.34
C HIS A 43 -44.98 -13.98 -20.85
N LYS A 44 -44.89 -15.15 -20.18
CA LYS A 44 -45.66 -16.35 -20.55
C LYS A 44 -47.17 -16.15 -20.35
N ILE A 45 -47.58 -15.49 -19.28
CA ILE A 45 -48.99 -15.13 -19.04
C ILE A 45 -49.51 -14.27 -20.17
N GLU A 46 -48.75 -13.26 -20.60
CA GLU A 46 -49.14 -12.39 -21.71
C GLU A 46 -49.27 -13.17 -23.03
N TYR A 47 -48.34 -14.08 -23.31
CA TYR A 47 -48.41 -14.97 -24.47
C TYR A 47 -49.69 -15.81 -24.49
N TYR A 48 -50.02 -16.52 -23.40
CA TYR A 48 -51.22 -17.35 -23.35
C TYR A 48 -52.51 -16.53 -23.41
N ARG A 49 -52.55 -15.33 -22.81
CA ARG A 49 -53.69 -14.42 -22.94
C ARG A 49 -53.91 -13.95 -24.38
N LYS A 50 -52.83 -13.68 -25.13
CA LYS A 50 -52.93 -13.30 -26.56
C LYS A 50 -53.45 -14.44 -27.45
N ASN A 51 -53.27 -15.68 -27.01
CA ASN A 51 -53.74 -16.88 -27.71
C ASN A 51 -55.07 -17.43 -27.14
N ASP A 52 -55.78 -16.64 -26.33
CA ASP A 52 -57.05 -17.01 -25.67
C ASP A 52 -57.00 -18.26 -24.77
N ASP A 53 -55.81 -18.71 -24.34
CA ASP A 53 -55.65 -19.79 -23.36
C ASP A 53 -55.66 -19.24 -21.93
N TYR A 54 -56.86 -18.90 -21.45
CA TYR A 54 -57.06 -18.37 -20.11
C TYR A 54 -56.84 -19.40 -19.00
N ALA A 55 -56.92 -20.70 -19.31
CA ALA A 55 -56.71 -21.76 -18.34
C ALA A 55 -55.23 -21.80 -17.93
N GLU A 56 -54.32 -21.79 -18.92
CA GLU A 56 -52.87 -21.80 -18.65
C GLU A 56 -52.39 -20.46 -18.10
N ALA A 57 -52.93 -19.34 -18.58
CA ALA A 57 -52.65 -18.02 -18.01
C ALA A 57 -53.03 -17.94 -16.51
N THR A 58 -54.15 -18.54 -16.11
CA THR A 58 -54.58 -18.57 -14.70
C THR A 58 -53.66 -19.43 -13.83
N LYS A 59 -53.16 -20.56 -14.34
CA LYS A 59 -52.19 -21.38 -13.59
C LYS A 59 -50.88 -20.63 -13.35
N LEU A 60 -50.35 -20.00 -14.41
CA LEU A 60 -49.12 -19.21 -14.31
C LEU A 60 -49.27 -18.02 -13.36
N LYS A 61 -50.44 -17.37 -13.30
CA LYS A 61 -50.72 -16.32 -12.31
C LYS A 61 -50.63 -16.81 -10.86
N ARG A 62 -51.06 -18.05 -10.58
CA ARG A 62 -50.89 -18.63 -9.23
C ARG A 62 -49.41 -18.80 -8.90
N GLN A 63 -48.64 -19.35 -9.84
CA GLN A 63 -47.18 -19.49 -9.67
C GLN A 63 -46.48 -18.15 -9.51
N GLN A 64 -46.91 -17.12 -10.25
CA GLN A 64 -46.41 -15.75 -10.08
C GLN A 64 -46.66 -15.26 -8.66
N SER A 65 -47.90 -15.40 -8.16
CA SER A 65 -48.26 -14.98 -6.81
C SER A 65 -47.45 -15.71 -5.74
N ASP A 66 -47.18 -17.00 -5.92
CA ASP A 66 -46.35 -17.79 -4.99
C ASP A 66 -44.91 -17.23 -4.92
N LEU A 67 -44.32 -16.89 -6.08
CA LEU A 67 -42.98 -16.29 -6.15
C LEU A 67 -42.94 -14.86 -5.62
N GLU A 68 -44.00 -14.07 -5.83
CA GLU A 68 -44.12 -12.72 -5.28
C GLU A 68 -44.17 -12.75 -3.75
N ASN A 69 -44.86 -13.74 -3.16
CA ASN A 69 -44.86 -13.95 -1.72
C ASN A 69 -43.44 -14.32 -1.21
N GLU A 70 -42.74 -15.23 -1.90
CA GLU A 70 -41.35 -15.59 -1.56
C GLU A 70 -40.41 -14.38 -1.64
N LEU A 71 -40.63 -13.50 -2.63
CA LEU A 71 -39.86 -12.27 -2.80
C LEU A 71 -40.08 -11.27 -1.65
N VAL A 72 -41.32 -11.16 -1.14
CA VAL A 72 -41.63 -10.38 0.07
C VAL A 72 -40.92 -10.96 1.30
N GLU A 73 -40.93 -12.28 1.48
CA GLU A 73 -40.21 -12.93 2.59
C GLU A 73 -38.69 -12.68 2.55
N LEU A 74 -38.09 -12.63 1.36
CA LEU A 74 -36.68 -12.26 1.22
C LEU A 74 -36.43 -10.78 1.52
N ASP A 75 -37.34 -9.89 1.15
CA ASP A 75 -37.22 -8.45 1.46
C ASP A 75 -37.32 -8.20 2.97
N ASP A 76 -38.24 -8.88 3.65
CA ASP A 76 -38.37 -8.82 5.11
C ASP A 76 -37.08 -9.31 5.79
N LYS A 77 -36.53 -10.45 5.36
CA LYS A 77 -35.25 -10.99 5.86
C LYS A 77 -34.08 -10.03 5.65
N LEU A 78 -34.02 -9.32 4.52
CA LEU A 78 -32.97 -8.33 4.27
C LEU A 78 -33.00 -7.15 5.25
N ASN A 79 -34.15 -6.89 5.88
CA ASN A 79 -34.32 -5.85 6.88
C ASN A 79 -34.06 -6.33 8.32
N GLU A 80 -33.86 -7.63 8.53
CA GLU A 80 -33.47 -8.19 9.82
C GLU A 80 -32.03 -7.82 10.20
N GLU A 81 -31.75 -7.79 11.50
CA GLU A 81 -30.46 -7.40 12.07
C GLU A 81 -29.30 -8.28 11.60
N ASP A 82 -29.57 -9.55 11.27
CA ASP A 82 -28.59 -10.52 10.78
C ASP A 82 -28.09 -10.26 9.36
N PHE A 83 -28.80 -9.43 8.58
CA PHE A 83 -28.51 -9.15 7.17
C PHE A 83 -28.18 -7.67 6.91
N LYS A 84 -28.21 -6.86 7.96
CA LYS A 84 -27.99 -5.42 7.88
C LYS A 84 -27.04 -4.97 8.99
N VAL A 85 -25.99 -4.28 8.59
CA VAL A 85 -25.09 -3.60 9.53
C VAL A 85 -25.83 -2.39 10.10
N THR A 86 -25.91 -2.30 11.43
CA THR A 86 -26.61 -1.22 12.11
C THR A 86 -25.76 0.05 12.17
N ALA A 87 -26.39 1.20 12.41
CA ALA A 87 -25.65 2.44 12.60
C ALA A 87 -24.71 2.36 13.81
N GLU A 88 -25.14 1.70 14.88
CA GLU A 88 -24.36 1.48 16.10
C GLU A 88 -23.10 0.64 15.81
N GLU A 89 -23.22 -0.44 15.04
CA GLU A 89 -22.07 -1.27 14.62
C GLU A 89 -21.05 -0.47 13.79
N PHE A 90 -21.53 0.42 12.92
CA PHE A 90 -20.64 1.34 12.19
C PHE A 90 -19.94 2.34 13.12
N GLU A 91 -20.67 2.96 14.05
CA GLU A 91 -20.11 3.91 15.00
C GLU A 91 -19.06 3.26 15.91
N GLU A 92 -19.34 2.05 16.40
CA GLU A 92 -18.41 1.25 17.21
C GLU A 92 -17.13 0.91 16.43
N PHE A 93 -17.27 0.43 15.19
CA PHE A 93 -16.13 0.16 14.31
C PHE A 93 -15.26 1.39 14.12
N TYR A 94 -15.85 2.53 13.74
CA TYR A 94 -15.07 3.74 13.46
C TYR A 94 -14.46 4.35 14.72
N LYS A 95 -15.13 4.22 15.88
CA LYS A 95 -14.57 4.62 17.16
C LYS A 95 -13.34 3.78 17.51
N ALA A 96 -13.42 2.46 17.37
CA ALA A 96 -12.29 1.56 17.58
C ALA A 96 -11.16 1.86 16.59
N TYR A 97 -11.47 1.94 15.30
CA TYR A 97 -10.52 2.23 14.23
C TYR A 97 -9.77 3.54 14.46
N ASN A 98 -10.47 4.62 14.79
CA ASN A 98 -9.84 5.91 15.02
C ASN A 98 -8.95 5.90 16.26
N GLY A 99 -9.37 5.19 17.32
CA GLY A 99 -8.55 4.98 18.51
C GLY A 99 -7.25 4.24 18.20
N GLU A 100 -7.37 3.06 17.62
CA GLU A 100 -6.24 2.18 17.28
C GLU A 100 -5.30 2.83 16.25
N MET A 101 -5.83 3.42 15.18
CA MET A 101 -5.04 4.04 14.11
C MET A 101 -4.29 5.29 14.59
N SER A 102 -4.80 5.98 15.61
CA SER A 102 -4.10 7.15 16.17
C SER A 102 -2.73 6.79 16.75
N GLU A 103 -2.63 5.64 17.43
CA GLU A 103 -1.38 5.15 18.00
C GLU A 103 -0.38 4.77 16.89
N PHE A 104 -0.84 4.04 15.87
CA PHE A 104 -0.01 3.70 14.71
C PHE A 104 0.50 4.94 13.97
N LYS A 105 -0.35 5.94 13.76
CA LYS A 105 0.03 7.22 13.13
C LYS A 105 1.09 7.94 13.96
N ALA A 106 0.89 8.04 15.26
CA ALA A 106 1.82 8.72 16.16
C ALA A 106 3.18 8.02 16.19
N GLU A 107 3.21 6.69 16.26
CA GLU A 107 4.45 5.93 16.24
C GLU A 107 5.16 6.02 14.88
N HIS A 108 4.42 5.90 13.78
CA HIS A 108 4.98 6.04 12.44
C HIS A 108 5.58 7.43 12.21
N GLN A 109 4.96 8.48 12.73
CA GLN A 109 5.50 9.83 12.67
C GLN A 109 6.85 9.94 13.40
N LYS A 110 6.96 9.38 14.63
CA LYS A 110 8.23 9.36 15.37
C LYS A 110 9.33 8.63 14.61
N LEU A 111 9.01 7.46 14.05
CA LEU A 111 9.96 6.67 13.25
C LEU A 111 10.40 7.42 11.98
N SER A 112 9.49 8.15 11.33
CA SER A 112 9.81 9.01 10.19
C SER A 112 10.76 10.15 10.56
N GLU A 113 10.52 10.80 11.71
CA GLU A 113 11.42 11.82 12.25
C GLU A 113 12.81 11.25 12.59
N GLU A 114 12.86 10.04 13.17
CA GLU A 114 14.10 9.32 13.44
C GLU A 114 14.89 9.05 12.15
N MET A 115 14.23 8.53 11.10
CA MET A 115 14.85 8.27 9.80
C MET A 115 15.44 9.56 9.20
N ASN A 116 14.68 10.67 9.25
CA ASN A 116 15.16 11.96 8.77
C ASN A 116 16.40 12.45 9.53
N ASN A 117 16.48 12.20 10.83
CA ASN A 117 17.67 12.53 11.62
C ASN A 117 18.88 11.67 11.23
N LYS A 118 18.67 10.37 10.94
CA LYS A 118 19.72 9.50 10.42
C LYS A 118 20.23 9.94 9.04
N LEU A 119 19.36 10.41 8.15
CA LEU A 119 19.79 10.99 6.87
C LEU A 119 20.69 12.22 7.07
N LYS A 120 20.40 13.08 8.05
CA LYS A 120 21.28 14.22 8.40
C LYS A 120 22.65 13.76 8.90
N GLU A 121 22.72 12.67 9.67
CA GLU A 121 23.99 12.06 10.09
C GLU A 121 24.81 11.58 8.88
N VAL A 122 24.17 10.92 7.91
CA VAL A 122 24.80 10.49 6.64
C VAL A 122 25.36 11.69 5.88
N MET A 123 24.58 12.78 5.74
CA MET A 123 25.04 14.02 5.10
C MET A 123 26.27 14.61 5.79
N LYS A 124 26.32 14.57 7.13
CA LYS A 124 27.46 15.06 7.92
C LYS A 124 28.73 14.24 7.66
N VAL A 125 28.61 12.92 7.56
CA VAL A 125 29.74 12.03 7.20
C VAL A 125 30.21 12.32 5.78
N TYR A 126 29.28 12.42 4.83
CA TYR A 126 29.61 12.70 3.44
C TYR A 126 30.33 14.06 3.28
N ARG A 127 29.91 15.09 4.02
CA ARG A 127 30.61 16.38 4.05
C ARG A 127 32.08 16.22 4.48
N LYS A 128 32.35 15.47 5.54
CA LYS A 128 33.72 15.20 6.00
C LYS A 128 34.54 14.46 4.94
N MET A 129 33.93 13.54 4.20
CA MET A 129 34.61 12.84 3.09
C MET A 129 35.03 13.82 1.99
N VAL A 130 34.13 14.72 1.59
CA VAL A 130 34.42 15.75 0.57
C VAL A 130 35.51 16.70 1.06
N GLU A 131 35.45 17.15 2.31
CA GLU A 131 36.50 17.99 2.91
C GLU A 131 37.86 17.29 2.89
N ASN A 132 37.91 16.02 3.30
CA ASN A 132 39.13 15.22 3.28
C ASN A 132 39.67 15.04 1.85
N LYS A 133 38.79 14.78 0.87
CA LYS A 133 39.16 14.62 -0.53
C LYS A 133 39.70 15.91 -1.14
N ASN A 134 39.10 17.05 -0.84
CA ASN A 134 39.61 18.36 -1.24
C ASN A 134 41.01 18.62 -0.67
N GLU A 135 41.22 18.25 0.60
CA GLU A 135 42.48 18.43 1.30
C GLU A 135 43.58 17.52 0.73
N ALA A 136 43.24 16.29 0.33
CA ALA A 136 44.13 15.43 -0.44
C ALA A 136 44.43 16.01 -1.83
N GLY A 137 43.42 16.53 -2.54
CA GLY A 137 43.60 17.17 -3.84
C GLY A 137 44.59 18.33 -3.80
N ARG A 138 44.53 19.13 -2.73
CA ARG A 138 45.53 20.19 -2.47
C ARG A 138 46.96 19.66 -2.35
N ARG A 139 47.16 18.50 -1.72
CA ARG A 139 48.49 17.87 -1.58
C ARG A 139 48.96 17.24 -2.90
N VAL A 140 48.08 16.50 -3.57
CA VAL A 140 48.37 15.87 -4.87
C VAL A 140 48.77 16.91 -5.91
N SER A 141 48.05 18.02 -6.00
CA SER A 141 48.42 19.11 -6.92
C SER A 141 49.83 19.68 -6.65
N ARG A 142 50.16 19.89 -5.38
CA ARG A 142 51.50 20.39 -4.99
C ARG A 142 52.58 19.36 -5.29
N GLU A 143 52.33 18.09 -5.02
CA GLU A 143 53.23 16.99 -5.37
C GLU A 143 53.50 16.93 -6.87
N GLN A 144 52.43 17.00 -7.69
CA GLN A 144 52.54 17.03 -9.15
C GLN A 144 53.40 18.19 -9.63
N TYR A 145 53.16 19.40 -9.13
CA TYR A 145 53.96 20.58 -9.47
C TYR A 145 55.44 20.41 -9.13
N VAL A 146 55.76 19.96 -7.89
CA VAL A 146 57.13 19.74 -7.44
C VAL A 146 57.83 18.65 -8.27
N LYS A 147 57.10 17.59 -8.61
CA LYS A 147 57.61 16.51 -9.45
C LYS A 147 57.94 17.00 -10.86
N HIS A 148 57.09 17.83 -11.45
CA HIS A 148 57.36 18.44 -12.75
C HIS A 148 58.55 19.40 -12.71
N GLU A 149 58.65 20.23 -11.67
CA GLU A 149 59.76 21.16 -11.49
C GLU A 149 61.10 20.42 -11.35
N LYS A 150 61.11 19.27 -10.67
CA LYS A 150 62.30 18.42 -10.56
C LYS A 150 62.73 17.82 -11.90
N LEU A 151 61.79 17.46 -12.77
CA LEU A 151 62.06 16.82 -14.06
C LEU A 151 62.45 17.82 -15.14
N ALA A 152 61.83 19.00 -15.15
CA ALA A 152 62.07 20.06 -16.13
C ALA A 152 61.97 21.44 -15.43
N PRO A 153 63.06 21.91 -14.80
CA PRO A 153 63.06 23.17 -14.06
C PRO A 153 62.69 24.36 -14.97
N ASN A 154 61.85 25.27 -14.45
CA ASN A 154 61.38 26.48 -15.14
C ASN A 154 60.63 26.22 -16.46
N ALA A 155 60.09 25.02 -16.68
CA ALA A 155 59.28 24.73 -17.84
C ALA A 155 58.02 25.61 -17.87
N THR A 156 57.79 26.31 -19.00
CA THR A 156 56.65 27.23 -19.16
C THR A 156 55.29 26.55 -19.08
N TYR A 157 55.23 25.23 -19.24
CA TYR A 157 54.03 24.40 -19.12
C TYR A 157 53.80 23.84 -17.70
N ASN A 158 54.72 24.05 -16.75
CA ASN A 158 54.53 23.62 -15.36
C ASN A 158 53.63 24.63 -14.64
N HIS A 159 52.34 24.31 -14.52
CA HIS A 159 51.36 25.17 -13.85
C HIS A 159 50.82 24.51 -12.59
N TYR A 160 50.87 25.23 -11.48
CA TYR A 160 50.23 24.82 -10.24
C TYR A 160 48.69 24.87 -10.39
N LYS A 161 48.02 23.75 -10.16
CA LYS A 161 46.55 23.67 -10.15
C LYS A 161 46.01 23.88 -8.73
N GLY A 162 45.50 25.06 -8.40
CA GLY A 162 44.98 25.35 -7.04
C GLY A 162 43.95 24.33 -6.51
N GLN A 163 43.11 23.81 -7.41
CA GLN A 163 42.18 22.72 -7.18
C GLN A 163 42.25 21.75 -8.37
N ILE A 164 42.29 20.45 -8.09
CA ILE A 164 42.29 19.39 -9.10
C ILE A 164 40.95 18.68 -9.11
N PHE A 165 40.62 18.02 -10.22
CA PHE A 165 39.35 17.34 -10.39
C PHE A 165 39.23 16.14 -9.44
N ASP A 166 37.98 15.80 -9.09
CA ASP A 166 37.66 14.72 -8.15
C ASP A 166 38.25 13.36 -8.56
N HIS A 167 38.33 13.09 -9.86
CA HIS A 167 38.90 11.85 -10.42
C HIS A 167 40.44 11.82 -10.40
N GLU A 168 41.10 12.98 -10.30
CA GLU A 168 42.55 13.12 -10.12
C GLU A 168 42.97 12.83 -8.66
N VAL A 169 42.00 12.80 -7.73
CA VAL A 169 42.21 12.48 -6.31
C VAL A 169 41.80 11.04 -6.04
N ASN A 170 42.74 10.11 -6.18
CA ASN A 170 42.49 8.68 -5.98
C ASN A 170 42.63 8.26 -4.52
N LEU A 171 41.66 8.63 -3.67
CA LEU A 171 41.56 8.13 -2.29
C LEU A 171 40.66 6.90 -2.16
N ASP A 172 39.68 6.78 -3.07
CA ASP A 172 38.66 5.75 -3.01
C ASP A 172 39.15 4.48 -3.71
N LYS A 173 38.89 3.31 -3.12
CA LYS A 173 39.17 2.02 -3.79
C LYS A 173 38.32 1.82 -5.04
N ASP A 174 37.08 2.30 -5.02
CA ASP A 174 36.10 2.18 -6.11
C ASP A 174 35.53 3.57 -6.47
N LYS A 175 35.97 4.12 -7.62
CA LYS A 175 35.72 5.52 -8.02
C LYS A 175 34.25 5.90 -8.25
N HIS A 176 33.38 4.95 -8.55
CA HIS A 176 31.97 5.20 -8.86
C HIS A 176 31.04 5.05 -7.65
N ASP A 177 31.51 4.34 -6.63
CA ASP A 177 30.74 3.87 -5.48
C ASP A 177 30.68 4.86 -4.32
N THR A 178 31.47 5.93 -4.40
CA THR A 178 31.62 6.97 -3.37
C THR A 178 30.96 8.30 -3.76
N THR A 179 30.26 8.35 -4.89
CA THR A 179 29.48 9.52 -5.33
C THR A 179 28.13 9.60 -4.60
N PRO A 180 27.45 10.77 -4.56
CA PRO A 180 26.11 10.87 -3.96
C PRO A 180 25.13 9.87 -4.58
N ARG A 181 25.21 9.68 -5.91
CA ARG A 181 24.39 8.72 -6.64
C ARG A 181 24.73 7.28 -6.27
N GLY A 182 26.01 6.96 -6.11
CA GLY A 182 26.46 5.63 -5.66
C GLY A 182 25.92 5.28 -4.27
N TYR A 183 25.99 6.22 -3.32
CA TYR A 183 25.42 6.02 -1.97
C TYR A 183 23.90 5.96 -1.97
N ALA A 184 23.23 6.82 -2.75
CA ALA A 184 21.78 6.80 -2.88
C ALA A 184 21.29 5.44 -3.37
N TRP A 185 21.93 4.88 -4.40
CA TRP A 185 21.56 3.57 -4.94
C TRP A 185 21.79 2.42 -3.94
N LYS A 186 22.89 2.48 -3.17
CA LYS A 186 23.14 1.50 -2.10
C LYS A 186 22.08 1.57 -1.00
N LEU A 187 21.69 2.77 -0.61
CA LEU A 187 20.64 2.99 0.39
C LEU A 187 19.28 2.51 -0.10
N GLU A 188 18.88 2.91 -1.32
CA GLU A 188 17.63 2.50 -1.96
C GLU A 188 17.53 0.97 -2.02
N LYS A 189 18.57 0.30 -2.52
CA LYS A 189 18.59 -1.17 -2.59
C LYS A 189 18.43 -1.84 -1.22
N ALA A 190 19.04 -1.28 -0.17
CA ALA A 190 18.92 -1.81 1.17
C ALA A 190 17.50 -1.62 1.74
N LEU A 191 16.91 -0.44 1.53
CA LEU A 191 15.54 -0.14 1.95
C LEU A 191 14.52 -0.98 1.19
N ASP A 192 14.69 -1.15 -0.11
CA ASP A 192 13.86 -2.02 -0.95
C ASP A 192 13.89 -3.48 -0.48
N ALA A 193 15.05 -3.97 -0.05
CA ALA A 193 15.17 -5.32 0.48
C ALA A 193 14.35 -5.49 1.77
N VAL A 194 14.40 -4.51 2.69
CA VAL A 194 13.58 -4.50 3.91
C VAL A 194 12.09 -4.43 3.58
N SER A 195 11.70 -3.54 2.66
CA SER A 195 10.31 -3.39 2.22
C SER A 195 9.75 -4.68 1.64
N ARG A 196 10.52 -5.35 0.77
CA ARG A 196 10.15 -6.64 0.18
C ARG A 196 10.04 -7.75 1.23
N ASP A 197 10.98 -7.82 2.17
CA ASP A 197 10.97 -8.80 3.25
C ASP A 197 9.74 -8.62 4.16
N GLU A 198 9.44 -7.40 4.59
CA GLU A 198 8.25 -7.10 5.39
C GLU A 198 6.95 -7.37 4.61
N PHE A 199 6.89 -7.01 3.33
CA PHE A 199 5.74 -7.36 2.48
C PHE A 199 5.56 -8.88 2.35
N GLN A 200 6.65 -9.61 2.14
CA GLN A 200 6.62 -11.07 2.06
C GLN A 200 6.18 -11.71 3.37
N LYS A 201 6.66 -11.22 4.53
CA LYS A 201 6.19 -11.69 5.84
C LYS A 201 4.70 -11.44 6.02
N TYR A 202 4.21 -10.26 5.63
CA TYR A 202 2.79 -9.94 5.69
C TYR A 202 1.96 -10.88 4.79
N HIS A 203 2.41 -11.11 3.55
CA HIS A 203 1.65 -11.87 2.55
C HIS A 203 1.75 -13.40 2.72
N TYR A 204 2.93 -13.93 3.05
CA TYR A 204 3.20 -15.38 3.14
C TYR A 204 3.27 -15.89 4.58
N GLY A 205 3.41 -15.02 5.59
CA GLY A 205 3.55 -15.39 7.00
C GLY A 205 2.24 -15.71 7.72
N HIS A 206 1.12 -15.90 7.02
CA HIS A 206 -0.21 -16.10 7.60
C HIS A 206 -0.66 -15.01 8.58
N LYS A 207 -1.23 -13.96 7.99
CA LYS A 207 -2.46 -13.35 8.47
C LYS A 207 -3.31 -13.04 7.23
N GLN A 208 -3.67 -14.12 6.50
CA GLN A 208 -4.92 -14.09 5.73
C GLN A 208 -6.00 -14.03 6.81
N TRP A 209 -6.35 -12.81 7.21
CA TRP A 209 -7.64 -12.53 7.81
C TRP A 209 -8.65 -12.58 6.67
#